data_AF-A0A067CFB9-F1
#
_entry.id   AF-A0A067CFB9-F1
#
_cell.length_a   1.000
_cell.length_b   1.000
_cell.length_c   1.000
_cell.angle_alpha   90.00
_cell.angle_beta   90.00
_cell.angle_gamma   90.00
#
_symmetry.space_group_name_H-M   'P 1'
#
loop_
_entity.id
_entity.type
_entity.pdbx_description
1 polymer ?
#
loop_
_entity_poly.entity_id
_entity_poly.type
_entity_poly.pdbx_seq_one_letter_code
_entity_poly.pdbx_strand_id
1 'polypeptide(L)'
;MSAQTYDDVCAKGKEEAEQRLIDHLQEFGGDVWNIKSGCMGCKTNANNIALKTCSKCKTALFCGKDCQKKAWNMHKYECMVMSTMQEMAVPMSDAPAVYDLVRSCLETLTWSPNAKELTDESLLLVAKNIGLTGPILPGWFTSINLVQHPASQTAYVKAIIVLFALLRDEECWTRDSDSFPRSSYTFATTIPKTASARATALAHFLELQGPLVLFTAWMQDPQPPAIQSVPFEKRLIHGLMDTLLQIEEIRSAIDAFMDAPEATH
;
A
#
# COMPACT_ATOMS: atom_id res chain seq x y z
N MET A 1 -6.30 27.44 -18.31
CA MET A 1 -6.88 26.12 -17.97
C MET A 1 -7.27 26.21 -16.51
N SER A 2 -8.56 26.06 -16.16
CA SER A 2 -8.97 26.03 -14.76
C SER A 2 -8.40 24.78 -14.10
N ALA A 3 -7.81 24.91 -12.92
CA ALA A 3 -7.42 23.76 -12.12
C ALA A 3 -8.70 22.95 -11.80
N GLN A 4 -8.64 21.63 -11.98
CA GLN A 4 -9.72 20.74 -11.57
C GLN A 4 -9.90 20.82 -10.05
N THR A 5 -11.14 20.86 -9.57
CA THR A 5 -11.41 20.86 -8.13
C THR A 5 -11.24 19.44 -7.56
N TYR A 6 -11.06 19.31 -6.25
CA TYR A 6 -10.94 18.02 -5.56
C TYR A 6 -12.14 17.10 -5.86
N ASP A 7 -13.34 17.66 -5.83
CA ASP A 7 -14.59 16.94 -6.09
C ASP A 7 -14.65 16.43 -7.53
N ASP A 8 -14.18 17.24 -8.51
CA ASP A 8 -14.14 16.84 -9.92
C ASP A 8 -13.24 15.60 -10.14
N VAL A 9 -12.10 15.54 -9.46
CA VAL A 9 -11.19 14.41 -9.61
C VAL A 9 -11.71 13.17 -8.88
N CYS A 10 -12.36 13.34 -7.73
CA CYS A 10 -13.02 12.23 -7.04
C CYS A 10 -14.15 11.64 -7.90
N ALA A 11 -14.96 12.50 -8.52
CA ALA A 11 -16.01 12.09 -9.45
C ALA A 11 -15.43 11.34 -10.66
N LYS A 12 -14.37 11.88 -11.29
CA LYS A 12 -13.68 11.23 -12.40
C LYS A 12 -13.11 9.85 -12.01
N GLY A 13 -12.48 9.74 -10.85
CA GLY A 13 -11.92 8.47 -10.36
C GLY A 13 -13.00 7.41 -10.10
N LYS A 14 -14.22 7.83 -9.76
CA LYS A 14 -15.39 6.97 -9.66
C LYS A 14 -15.91 6.54 -11.03
N GLU A 15 -16.07 7.47 -11.97
CA GLU A 15 -16.50 7.18 -13.35
C GLU A 15 -15.54 6.20 -14.06
N GLU A 16 -14.23 6.40 -13.92
CA GLU A 16 -13.23 5.48 -14.46
C GLU A 16 -13.31 4.08 -13.85
N ALA A 17 -13.68 3.98 -12.56
CA ALA A 17 -13.90 2.69 -11.90
C ALA A 17 -15.16 1.98 -12.42
N GLU A 18 -16.26 2.73 -12.62
CA GLU A 18 -17.50 2.23 -13.20
C GLU A 18 -17.29 1.77 -14.65
N GLN A 19 -16.50 2.50 -15.45
CA GLN A 19 -16.19 2.07 -16.81
C GLN A 19 -15.38 0.76 -16.82
N ARG A 20 -14.40 0.59 -15.92
CA ARG A 20 -13.67 -0.68 -15.75
C ARG A 20 -14.61 -1.85 -15.42
N LEU A 21 -15.72 -1.60 -14.71
CA LEU A 21 -16.74 -2.62 -14.42
C LEU A 21 -17.44 -3.03 -15.70
N ILE A 22 -17.92 -2.04 -16.45
CA ILE A 22 -18.65 -2.27 -17.69
C ILE A 22 -17.79 -3.07 -18.67
N ASP A 23 -16.51 -2.68 -18.83
CA ASP A 23 -15.58 -3.37 -19.71
C ASP A 23 -15.36 -4.83 -19.26
N HIS A 24 -15.18 -5.08 -17.96
CA HIS A 24 -15.06 -6.45 -17.41
C HIS A 24 -16.33 -7.27 -17.65
N LEU A 25 -17.51 -6.70 -17.42
CA LEU A 25 -18.78 -7.38 -17.65
C LEU A 25 -18.99 -7.71 -19.12
N GLN A 26 -18.65 -6.80 -20.03
CA GLN A 26 -18.74 -7.00 -21.47
C GLN A 26 -17.77 -8.08 -21.96
N GLU A 27 -16.55 -8.14 -21.42
CA GLU A 27 -15.54 -9.11 -21.83
C GLU A 27 -15.78 -10.50 -21.23
N PHE A 28 -16.28 -10.59 -19.99
CA PHE A 28 -16.32 -11.85 -19.22
C PHE A 28 -17.71 -12.30 -18.77
N GLY A 29 -18.79 -11.63 -19.16
CA GLY A 29 -20.15 -12.13 -19.02
C GLY A 29 -20.69 -12.18 -17.59
N GLY A 30 -20.21 -11.31 -16.68
CA GLY A 30 -20.73 -11.19 -15.32
C GLY A 30 -19.89 -11.85 -14.23
N ASP A 31 -19.09 -12.86 -14.57
CA ASP A 31 -18.26 -13.55 -13.58
C ASP A 31 -16.97 -12.77 -13.32
N VAL A 32 -16.77 -12.35 -12.06
CA VAL A 32 -15.51 -11.74 -11.63
C VAL A 32 -14.44 -12.82 -11.60
N TRP A 33 -13.60 -12.86 -12.64
CA TRP A 33 -12.48 -13.80 -12.71
C TRP A 33 -11.43 -13.47 -11.65
N ASN A 34 -11.47 -14.20 -10.53
CA ASN A 34 -10.52 -14.01 -9.44
C ASN A 34 -9.30 -14.94 -9.59
N ILE A 35 -8.30 -14.70 -8.75
CA ILE A 35 -7.00 -15.35 -8.82
C ILE A 35 -7.01 -16.87 -8.57
N LYS A 36 -8.12 -17.41 -8.04
CA LYS A 36 -8.34 -18.84 -7.82
C LYS A 36 -9.40 -19.46 -8.75
N SER A 37 -10.12 -18.67 -9.54
CA SER A 37 -11.17 -19.17 -10.45
C SER A 37 -10.64 -20.09 -11.54
N GLY A 38 -9.37 -19.93 -11.94
CA GLY A 38 -8.73 -20.77 -12.92
C GLY A 38 -7.49 -20.10 -13.51
N CYS A 39 -7.11 -20.49 -14.73
CA CYS A 39 -5.93 -19.95 -15.39
C CYS A 39 -6.01 -18.44 -15.60
N MET A 40 -5.10 -17.68 -15.00
CA MET A 40 -5.06 -16.22 -15.13
C MET A 40 -4.65 -15.73 -16.53
N GLY A 41 -4.08 -16.59 -17.37
CA GLY A 41 -3.65 -16.23 -18.74
C GLY A 41 -4.65 -16.53 -19.85
N CYS A 42 -5.42 -17.61 -19.74
CA CYS A 42 -6.38 -18.04 -20.77
C CYS A 42 -7.80 -18.27 -20.26
N LYS A 43 -8.06 -18.01 -18.97
CA LYS A 43 -9.38 -18.12 -18.35
C LYS A 43 -10.01 -19.51 -18.42
N THR A 44 -9.20 -20.56 -18.58
CA THR A 44 -9.66 -21.96 -18.46
C THR A 44 -9.89 -22.30 -16.99
N ASN A 45 -11.06 -22.86 -16.69
CA ASN A 45 -11.43 -23.29 -15.34
C ASN A 45 -10.54 -24.46 -14.87
N ALA A 46 -10.23 -24.48 -13.57
CA ALA A 46 -9.48 -25.57 -12.93
C ALA A 46 -10.15 -26.95 -13.09
N ASN A 47 -11.46 -27.01 -13.31
CA ASN A 47 -12.20 -28.25 -13.52
C ASN A 47 -11.89 -28.92 -14.87
N ASN A 48 -11.38 -28.16 -15.85
CA ASN A 48 -11.13 -28.68 -17.20
C ASN A 48 -9.70 -29.21 -17.37
N ILE A 49 -8.72 -28.64 -16.65
CA ILE A 49 -7.29 -28.99 -16.75
C ILE A 49 -6.63 -28.82 -15.39
N ALA A 50 -5.70 -29.71 -15.03
CA ALA A 50 -4.84 -29.53 -13.87
C ALA A 50 -3.97 -28.27 -14.01
N LEU A 51 -4.25 -27.24 -13.21
CA LEU A 51 -3.53 -25.97 -13.23
C LEU A 51 -2.31 -25.99 -12.30
N LYS A 52 -1.28 -25.24 -12.68
CA LYS A 52 -0.06 -25.03 -11.92
C LYS A 52 -0.15 -23.74 -11.12
N THR A 53 0.27 -23.79 -9.86
CA THR A 53 0.34 -22.61 -9.00
C THR A 53 1.60 -21.80 -9.29
N CYS A 54 1.49 -20.48 -9.17
CA CYS A 54 2.65 -19.59 -9.21
C CYS A 54 3.64 -19.96 -8.10
N SER A 55 4.90 -20.19 -8.47
CA SER A 55 5.92 -20.60 -7.50
C SER A 55 6.26 -19.53 -6.47
N LYS A 56 6.03 -18.24 -6.77
CA LYS A 56 6.33 -17.12 -5.86
C LYS A 56 5.18 -16.83 -4.90
N CYS A 57 4.01 -16.48 -5.40
CA CYS A 57 2.87 -16.11 -4.56
C CYS A 57 1.99 -17.28 -4.11
N LYS A 58 2.23 -18.51 -4.61
CA LYS A 58 1.50 -19.74 -4.27
C LYS A 58 -0.03 -19.71 -4.44
N THR A 59 -0.58 -18.65 -5.00
CA THR A 59 -2.05 -18.42 -5.12
C THR A 59 -2.52 -18.47 -6.56
N ALA A 60 -1.90 -17.71 -7.47
CA ALA A 60 -2.35 -17.64 -8.86
C ALA A 60 -2.20 -18.97 -9.60
N LEU A 61 -3.20 -19.30 -10.43
CA LEU A 61 -3.24 -20.53 -11.22
C LEU A 61 -2.97 -20.26 -12.70
N PHE A 62 -2.23 -21.18 -13.34
CA PHE A 62 -1.89 -21.11 -14.77
C PHE A 62 -1.88 -22.50 -15.40
N CYS A 63 -2.27 -22.62 -16.67
CA CYS A 63 -2.10 -23.88 -17.42
C CYS A 63 -0.61 -24.26 -17.55
N GLY A 64 0.26 -23.25 -17.70
CA GLY A 64 1.70 -23.42 -17.87
C GLY A 64 2.43 -22.09 -17.99
N LYS A 65 3.72 -22.16 -18.32
CA LYS A 65 4.61 -20.99 -18.42
C LYS A 65 4.14 -19.94 -19.43
N ASP A 66 3.50 -20.36 -20.52
CA ASP A 66 3.04 -19.43 -21.57
C ASP A 66 1.89 -18.55 -21.08
N CYS A 67 0.91 -19.16 -20.37
CA CYS A 67 -0.16 -18.41 -19.72
C CYS A 67 0.36 -17.49 -18.62
N GLN A 68 1.38 -17.93 -17.87
CA GLN A 68 2.02 -17.09 -16.84
C GLN A 68 2.71 -15.87 -17.47
N LYS A 69 3.47 -16.05 -18.56
CA LYS A 69 4.11 -14.94 -19.29
C LYS A 69 3.08 -13.97 -19.84
N LYS A 70 2.00 -14.48 -20.44
CA LYS A 70 0.91 -13.65 -20.98
C LYS A 70 0.25 -12.78 -19.91
N ALA A 71 0.02 -13.35 -18.71
CA ALA A 71 -0.59 -12.64 -17.60
C ALA A 71 0.39 -11.76 -16.79
N TRP A 72 1.70 -11.84 -17.04
CA TRP A 72 2.73 -11.27 -16.15
C TRP A 72 2.61 -9.76 -15.96
N ASN A 73 2.24 -9.01 -17.01
CA ASN A 73 2.10 -7.55 -16.94
C ASN A 73 1.13 -7.10 -15.84
N MET A 74 0.10 -7.91 -15.56
CA MET A 74 -0.85 -7.69 -14.49
C MET A 74 -0.44 -8.42 -13.21
N HIS A 75 -0.12 -9.72 -13.35
CA HIS A 75 0.17 -10.58 -12.22
C HIS A 75 1.37 -10.13 -11.40
N LYS A 76 2.39 -9.48 -11.99
CA LYS A 76 3.61 -9.08 -11.27
C LYS A 76 3.31 -8.24 -10.01
N TYR A 77 2.29 -7.39 -10.07
CA TYR A 77 1.90 -6.53 -8.97
C TYR A 77 1.16 -7.33 -7.88
N GLU A 78 0.14 -8.10 -8.28
CA GLU A 78 -0.60 -9.00 -7.39
C GLU A 78 0.36 -10.00 -6.71
N CYS A 79 1.30 -10.55 -7.48
CA CYS A 79 2.30 -11.50 -7.03
C CYS A 79 3.17 -10.91 -5.92
N MET A 80 3.61 -9.65 -6.07
CA MET A 80 4.40 -8.95 -5.06
C MET A 80 3.62 -8.81 -3.75
N VAL A 81 2.37 -8.36 -3.83
CA VAL A 81 1.50 -8.18 -2.65
C VAL A 81 1.29 -9.52 -1.94
N MET A 82 0.79 -10.53 -2.65
CA MET A 82 0.46 -11.82 -2.03
C MET A 82 1.68 -12.55 -1.49
N SER A 83 2.81 -12.56 -2.23
CA SER A 83 4.03 -13.20 -1.72
C SER A 83 4.50 -12.52 -0.44
N THR A 84 4.46 -11.18 -0.37
CA THR A 84 4.81 -10.45 0.84
C THR A 84 3.84 -10.75 1.98
N MET A 85 2.53 -10.78 1.73
CA MET A 85 1.53 -11.10 2.76
C MET A 85 1.70 -12.53 3.30
N GLN A 86 2.08 -13.49 2.45
CA GLN A 86 2.40 -14.85 2.87
C GLN A 86 3.70 -14.92 3.65
N GLU A 87 4.75 -14.22 3.20
CA GLU A 87 6.03 -14.10 3.92
C GLU A 87 5.80 -13.58 5.36
N MET A 88 4.99 -12.52 5.51
CA MET A 88 4.70 -11.90 6.82
C MET A 88 3.67 -12.68 7.65
N ALA A 89 2.98 -13.64 7.06
CA ALA A 89 2.04 -14.51 7.78
C ALA A 89 2.77 -15.64 8.54
N VAL A 90 4.01 -15.95 8.17
CA VAL A 90 4.82 -16.93 8.90
C VAL A 90 5.08 -16.39 10.32
N PRO A 91 4.88 -17.19 11.37
CA PRO A 91 5.20 -16.78 12.74
C PRO A 91 6.64 -16.28 12.83
N MET A 92 6.80 -15.00 13.16
CA MET A 92 8.12 -14.45 13.51
C MET A 92 8.41 -14.84 14.95
N SER A 93 9.49 -15.60 15.15
CA SER A 93 9.84 -16.18 16.44
C SER A 93 10.57 -15.23 17.39
N ASP A 94 10.95 -14.03 16.94
CA ASP A 94 11.83 -13.12 17.68
C ASP A 94 11.40 -11.65 17.55
N ALA A 95 11.13 -10.99 18.68
CA ALA A 95 10.68 -9.59 18.72
C ALA A 95 11.72 -8.61 18.14
N PRO A 96 13.03 -8.73 18.47
CA PRO A 96 14.12 -8.04 17.78
C PRO A 96 14.04 -8.08 16.24
N ALA A 97 13.74 -9.25 15.64
CA ALA A 97 13.62 -9.37 14.19
C ALA A 97 12.44 -8.57 13.63
N VAL A 98 11.33 -8.46 14.38
CA VAL A 98 10.18 -7.62 14.02
C VAL A 98 10.58 -6.15 14.07
N TYR A 99 11.27 -5.73 15.13
CA TYR A 99 11.77 -4.36 15.28
C TYR A 99 12.70 -3.97 14.12
N ASP A 100 13.71 -4.79 13.82
CA ASP A 100 14.66 -4.51 12.75
C ASP A 100 13.99 -4.42 11.39
N LEU A 101 12.97 -5.25 11.13
CA LEU A 101 12.20 -5.21 9.90
C LEU A 101 11.37 -3.91 9.77
N VAL A 102 10.68 -3.50 10.84
CA VAL A 102 9.92 -2.25 10.87
C VAL A 102 10.87 -1.06 10.69
N ARG A 103 11.97 -1.01 11.45
CA ARG A 103 12.99 0.03 11.35
C ARG A 103 13.56 0.12 9.95
N SER A 104 13.94 -1.00 9.34
CA SER A 104 14.50 -1.02 7.98
C SER A 104 13.51 -0.50 6.92
N CYS A 105 12.22 -0.81 7.07
CA CYS A 105 11.19 -0.24 6.20
C CYS A 105 11.06 1.27 6.38
N LEU A 106 11.13 1.77 7.61
CA LEU A 106 11.08 3.20 7.90
C LEU A 106 12.35 3.93 7.42
N GLU A 107 13.54 3.36 7.60
CA GLU A 107 14.80 3.89 7.07
C GLU A 107 14.77 3.98 5.54
N THR A 108 14.16 2.98 4.89
CA THR A 108 13.87 3.02 3.44
C THR A 108 12.96 4.20 3.09
N LEU A 109 12.04 4.58 3.99
CA LEU A 109 11.21 5.79 3.88
C LEU A 109 11.86 7.02 4.53
N THR A 110 13.20 7.05 4.63
CA THR A 110 14.03 8.17 5.13
C THR A 110 14.00 8.43 6.62
N TRP A 111 13.39 7.56 7.43
CA TRP A 111 13.49 7.65 8.88
C TRP A 111 14.95 7.55 9.34
N SER A 112 15.28 8.27 10.42
CA SER A 112 16.59 8.27 11.06
C SER A 112 16.43 8.44 12.57
N PRO A 113 17.32 7.88 13.41
CA PRO A 113 17.33 8.17 14.84
C PRO A 113 17.75 9.61 15.17
N ASN A 114 18.42 10.28 14.23
CA ASN A 114 18.92 11.65 14.39
C ASN A 114 18.09 12.64 13.58
N ALA A 115 18.04 13.89 14.05
CA ALA A 115 17.49 15.00 13.30
C ALA A 115 18.20 15.18 11.94
N LYS A 116 17.46 15.71 10.96
CA LYS A 116 17.89 15.85 9.57
C LYS A 116 17.90 17.31 9.17
N GLU A 117 18.94 17.73 8.48
CA GLU A 117 18.98 19.04 7.84
C GLU A 117 18.31 18.94 6.47
N LEU A 118 17.40 19.87 6.19
CA LEU A 118 16.62 19.92 4.96
C LEU A 118 16.78 21.28 4.30
N THR A 119 17.13 21.25 3.01
CA THR A 119 17.32 22.45 2.18
C THR A 119 16.23 22.63 1.12
N ASP A 120 15.37 21.63 0.93
CA ASP A 120 14.32 21.67 -0.09
C ASP A 120 13.14 22.54 0.37
N GLU A 121 12.85 23.62 -0.37
CA GLU A 121 11.82 24.60 -0.02
C GLU A 121 10.40 24.00 0.00
N SER A 122 10.12 23.01 -0.86
CA SER A 122 8.80 22.38 -0.91
C SER A 122 8.54 21.51 0.32
N LEU A 123 9.56 20.79 0.77
CA LEU A 123 9.50 19.99 1.98
C LEU A 123 9.50 20.85 3.25
N LEU A 124 10.22 21.99 3.26
CA LEU A 124 10.15 22.97 4.34
C LEU A 124 8.75 23.61 4.47
N LEU A 125 8.04 23.81 3.34
CA LEU A 125 6.65 24.25 3.36
C LEU A 125 5.74 23.21 4.02
N VAL A 126 5.93 21.91 3.70
CA VAL A 126 5.21 20.81 4.36
C VAL A 126 5.48 20.81 5.87
N ALA A 127 6.74 20.95 6.28
CA ALA A 127 7.12 21.03 7.70
C ALA A 127 6.42 22.19 8.43
N LYS A 128 6.41 23.37 7.81
CA LYS A 128 5.72 24.54 8.35
C LYS A 128 4.22 24.32 8.53
N ASN A 129 3.56 23.60 7.62
CA ASN A 129 2.12 23.32 7.69
C ASN A 129 1.74 22.42 8.88
N ILE A 130 2.70 21.71 9.48
CA ILE A 130 2.49 20.88 10.67
C ILE A 130 3.18 21.46 11.92
N GLY A 131 3.48 22.76 11.92
CA GLY A 131 4.03 23.45 13.08
C GLY A 131 5.53 23.29 13.30
N LEU A 132 6.26 22.61 12.41
CA LEU A 132 7.71 22.49 12.51
C LEU A 132 8.40 23.72 11.92
N THR A 133 9.47 24.18 12.57
CA THR A 133 10.22 25.37 12.14
C THR A 133 11.72 25.10 12.00
N GLY A 134 12.36 25.85 11.10
CA GLY A 134 13.80 25.76 10.85
C GLY A 134 14.21 24.62 9.90
N PRO A 135 15.50 24.56 9.52
CA PRO A 135 16.01 23.57 8.57
C PRO A 135 16.33 22.21 9.22
N ILE A 136 16.37 22.14 10.56
CA ILE A 136 16.66 20.92 11.31
C ILE A 136 15.33 20.29 11.73
N LEU A 137 14.94 19.22 11.05
CA LEU A 137 13.68 18.53 11.28
C LEU A 137 13.89 17.21 12.02
N PRO A 138 12.88 16.70 12.74
CA PRO A 138 12.99 15.42 13.41
C PRO A 138 13.37 14.26 12.47
N GLY A 139 13.99 13.22 13.05
CA GLY A 139 14.42 12.04 12.31
C GLY A 139 13.30 11.30 11.57
N TRP A 140 12.04 11.48 12.00
CA TRP A 140 10.85 10.93 11.34
C TRP A 140 10.32 11.77 10.18
N PHE A 141 10.77 13.01 9.97
CA PHE A 141 10.24 13.86 8.89
C PHE A 141 10.70 13.38 7.51
N THR A 142 9.81 13.01 6.60
CA THR A 142 10.23 12.47 5.30
C THR A 142 10.98 13.50 4.46
N SER A 143 12.25 13.20 4.14
CA SER A 143 13.18 14.16 3.53
C SER A 143 13.46 13.91 2.04
N ILE A 144 12.74 12.97 1.42
CA ILE A 144 12.79 12.72 -0.03
C ILE A 144 11.40 12.99 -0.60
N ASN A 145 11.38 13.62 -1.78
CA ASN A 145 10.17 13.76 -2.57
C ASN A 145 9.80 12.41 -3.22
N LEU A 146 8.80 11.72 -2.69
CA LEU A 146 8.35 10.42 -3.21
C LEU A 146 7.52 10.55 -4.51
N VAL A 147 7.00 11.75 -4.82
CA VAL A 147 6.15 12.08 -5.98
C VAL A 147 6.97 12.18 -7.26
N GLN A 148 8.04 12.98 -7.22
CA GLN A 148 8.92 13.27 -8.36
C GLN A 148 9.99 12.19 -8.55
N HIS A 149 10.11 11.28 -7.57
CA HIS A 149 10.90 10.08 -7.75
C HIS A 149 10.20 9.21 -8.81
N PRO A 150 10.87 8.67 -9.85
CA PRO A 150 10.33 8.13 -11.11
C PRO A 150 9.28 6.98 -11.09
N ALA A 151 8.37 6.91 -10.10
CA ALA A 151 7.35 5.89 -9.87
C ALA A 151 7.87 4.48 -9.50
N SER A 152 9.18 4.28 -9.25
CA SER A 152 9.80 2.95 -9.52
C SER A 152 10.98 2.47 -8.66
N GLN A 153 11.31 3.08 -7.52
CA GLN A 153 12.21 2.38 -6.58
C GLN A 153 11.40 1.24 -5.96
N THR A 154 11.59 0.04 -6.51
CA THR A 154 10.98 -1.21 -6.02
C THR A 154 11.16 -1.36 -4.51
N ALA A 155 12.21 -0.76 -3.94
CA ALA A 155 12.47 -0.68 -2.50
C ALA A 155 11.35 0.04 -1.71
N TYR A 156 10.94 1.26 -2.09
CA TYR A 156 9.90 2.00 -1.34
C TYR A 156 8.56 1.27 -1.39
N VAL A 157 8.17 0.81 -2.59
CA VAL A 157 6.94 0.04 -2.78
C VAL A 157 6.98 -1.24 -1.95
N LYS A 158 8.11 -1.97 -1.96
CA LYS A 158 8.27 -3.18 -1.14
C LYS A 158 8.22 -2.85 0.34
N ALA A 159 8.85 -1.78 0.81
CA ALA A 159 8.79 -1.35 2.21
C ALA A 159 7.35 -1.04 2.65
N ILE A 160 6.59 -0.31 1.84
CA ILE A 160 5.18 0.01 2.11
C ILE A 160 4.33 -1.27 2.12
N ILE A 161 4.52 -2.19 1.18
CA ILE A 161 3.79 -3.47 1.15
C ILE A 161 4.17 -4.34 2.36
N VAL A 162 5.42 -4.33 2.82
CA VAL A 162 5.85 -5.04 4.04
C VAL A 162 5.18 -4.43 5.27
N LEU A 163 5.20 -3.11 5.42
CA LEU A 163 4.50 -2.41 6.50
C LEU A 163 3.01 -2.71 6.48
N PHE A 164 2.35 -2.61 5.32
CA PHE A 164 0.94 -2.97 5.18
C PHE A 164 0.73 -4.43 5.54
N ALA A 165 1.66 -5.31 5.13
CA ALA A 165 1.54 -6.71 5.41
C ALA A 165 1.66 -7.05 6.92
N LEU A 166 2.45 -6.29 7.66
CA LEU A 166 2.61 -6.42 9.12
C LEU A 166 1.47 -5.78 9.90
N LEU A 167 0.99 -4.62 9.45
CA LEU A 167 0.10 -3.74 10.22
C LEU A 167 -1.38 -3.92 9.88
N ARG A 168 -1.73 -4.51 8.74
CA ARG A 168 -3.13 -4.72 8.34
C ARG A 168 -3.92 -5.49 9.39
N ASP A 169 -5.16 -5.06 9.60
CA ASP A 169 -6.18 -5.73 10.40
C ASP A 169 -7.28 -6.35 9.51
N GLU A 170 -8.34 -6.84 10.14
CA GLU A 170 -9.53 -7.35 9.45
C GLU A 170 -10.27 -6.26 8.65
N GLU A 171 -10.29 -5.02 9.13
CA GLU A 171 -11.02 -3.91 8.50
C GLU A 171 -10.35 -3.44 7.21
N CYS A 172 -9.04 -3.61 7.08
CA CYS A 172 -8.33 -3.38 5.82
C CYS A 172 -8.94 -4.19 4.65
N TRP A 173 -9.47 -5.39 4.93
CA TRP A 173 -10.05 -6.27 3.91
C TRP A 173 -11.45 -5.83 3.47
N THR A 174 -12.26 -5.29 4.38
CA THR A 174 -13.59 -4.79 4.02
C THR A 174 -13.44 -3.58 3.09
N ARG A 175 -12.55 -2.64 3.45
CA ARG A 175 -12.21 -1.48 2.61
C ARG A 175 -11.69 -1.86 1.23
N ASP A 176 -10.77 -2.83 1.15
CA ASP A 176 -10.27 -3.29 -0.16
C ASP A 176 -11.31 -4.12 -0.93
N SER A 177 -12.30 -4.73 -0.25
CA SER A 177 -13.40 -5.42 -0.93
C SER A 177 -14.43 -4.46 -1.53
N ASP A 178 -14.44 -3.21 -1.05
CA ASP A 178 -15.24 -2.11 -1.59
C ASP A 178 -14.52 -1.37 -2.73
N SER A 179 -13.21 -1.59 -2.90
CA SER A 179 -12.48 -1.11 -4.08
C SER A 179 -12.98 -1.83 -5.34
N PHE A 180 -13.31 -1.07 -6.40
CA PHE A 180 -13.75 -1.63 -7.67
C PHE A 180 -12.78 -1.29 -8.81
N PRO A 181 -12.19 -2.27 -9.53
CA PRO A 181 -12.33 -3.71 -9.36
C PRO A 181 -11.63 -4.20 -8.08
N ARG A 182 -12.20 -5.22 -7.42
CA ARG A 182 -11.67 -5.75 -6.15
C ARG A 182 -10.24 -6.21 -6.30
N SER A 183 -9.40 -5.92 -5.30
CA SER A 183 -8.03 -6.41 -5.26
C SER A 183 -7.99 -7.93 -5.34
N SER A 184 -7.19 -8.47 -6.25
CA SER A 184 -7.17 -9.90 -6.61
C SER A 184 -6.94 -10.84 -5.41
N TYR A 185 -6.19 -10.37 -4.42
CA TYR A 185 -5.85 -11.13 -3.22
C TYR A 185 -6.97 -11.12 -2.16
N THR A 186 -7.99 -10.26 -2.24
CA THR A 186 -9.14 -10.28 -1.29
C THR A 186 -9.92 -11.59 -1.31
N PHE A 187 -9.87 -12.30 -2.45
CA PHE A 187 -10.47 -13.63 -2.62
C PHE A 187 -9.51 -14.79 -2.27
N ALA A 188 -8.25 -14.48 -1.93
CA ALA A 188 -7.26 -15.49 -1.59
C ALA A 188 -7.44 -15.94 -0.13
N THR A 189 -8.37 -16.86 0.11
CA THR A 189 -8.62 -17.52 1.42
C THR A 189 -7.40 -18.16 2.07
N THR A 190 -6.30 -18.31 1.33
CA THR A 190 -5.02 -18.87 1.79
C THR A 190 -4.09 -17.83 2.40
N ILE A 191 -4.42 -16.55 2.31
CA ILE A 191 -3.63 -15.48 2.91
C ILE A 191 -4.28 -15.14 4.25
N PRO A 192 -3.56 -15.28 5.37
CA PRO A 192 -4.06 -14.84 6.67
C PRO A 192 -4.38 -13.35 6.63
N LYS A 193 -5.52 -13.00 7.21
CA LYS A 193 -5.99 -11.62 7.15
C LYS A 193 -5.13 -10.67 7.97
N THR A 194 -4.60 -11.14 9.10
CA THR A 194 -3.67 -10.42 9.96
C THR A 194 -2.32 -11.13 10.03
N ALA A 195 -1.24 -10.37 10.24
CA ALA A 195 0.07 -10.95 10.54
C ALA A 195 0.10 -11.46 11.99
N SER A 196 0.78 -12.58 12.20
CA SER A 196 0.97 -13.15 13.55
C SER A 196 1.70 -12.17 14.50
N ALA A 197 2.62 -11.38 13.94
CA ALA A 197 3.40 -10.38 14.67
C ALA A 197 2.78 -8.97 14.68
N ARG A 198 1.51 -8.79 14.25
CA ARG A 198 0.90 -7.45 14.08
C ARG A 198 1.04 -6.59 15.33
N ALA A 199 0.68 -7.11 16.51
CA ALA A 199 0.69 -6.35 17.75
C ALA A 199 2.10 -5.81 18.09
N THR A 200 3.12 -6.67 17.97
CA THR A 200 4.52 -6.30 18.19
C THR A 200 5.01 -5.31 17.13
N ALA A 201 4.68 -5.55 15.86
CA ALA A 201 5.07 -4.66 14.77
C ALA A 201 4.45 -3.28 14.91
N LEU A 202 3.16 -3.19 15.29
CA LEU A 202 2.46 -1.94 15.51
C LEU A 202 3.07 -1.16 16.68
N ALA A 203 3.39 -1.83 17.80
CA ALA A 203 4.04 -1.18 18.94
C ALA A 203 5.37 -0.52 18.54
N HIS A 204 6.24 -1.24 17.82
CA HIS A 204 7.49 -0.69 17.32
C HIS A 204 7.30 0.39 16.26
N PHE A 205 6.31 0.24 15.38
CA PHE A 205 6.00 1.25 14.37
C PHE A 205 5.58 2.58 15.01
N LEU A 206 4.76 2.55 16.06
CA LEU A 206 4.37 3.72 16.84
C LEU A 206 5.54 4.31 17.62
N GLU A 207 6.35 3.47 18.28
CA GLU A 207 7.55 3.88 19.01
C GLU A 207 8.54 4.66 18.11
N LEU A 208 8.70 4.22 16.87
CA LEU A 208 9.58 4.83 15.88
C LEU A 208 8.97 6.04 15.17
N GLN A 209 7.79 6.53 15.60
CA GLN A 209 7.08 7.64 14.93
C GLN A 209 6.77 7.34 13.46
N GLY A 210 6.57 6.07 13.12
CA GLY A 210 6.21 5.61 11.77
C GLY A 210 4.98 6.29 11.17
N PRO A 211 3.90 6.58 11.94
CA PRO A 211 2.76 7.34 11.42
C PRO A 211 3.16 8.70 10.83
N LEU A 212 4.07 9.42 11.49
CA LEU A 212 4.51 10.75 11.05
C LEU A 212 5.42 10.69 9.82
N VAL A 213 6.20 9.61 9.66
CA VAL A 213 6.94 9.33 8.41
C VAL A 213 5.97 9.23 7.25
N LEU A 214 4.92 8.40 7.38
CA LEU A 214 3.92 8.21 6.33
C LEU A 214 3.15 9.50 6.04
N PHE A 215 2.74 10.22 7.09
CA PHE A 215 1.95 11.43 6.98
C PHE A 215 2.70 12.56 6.28
N THR A 216 3.94 12.84 6.70
CA THR A 216 4.78 13.88 6.07
C THR A 216 5.09 13.58 4.62
N ALA A 217 5.26 12.30 4.28
CA ALA A 217 5.47 11.85 2.92
C ALA A 217 4.20 11.96 2.06
N TRP A 218 3.03 11.67 2.64
CA TRP A 218 1.74 11.78 1.96
C TRP A 218 1.37 13.24 1.66
N MET A 219 1.67 14.18 2.57
CA MET A 219 1.43 15.61 2.38
C MET A 219 2.25 16.26 1.24
N GLN A 220 3.23 15.57 0.66
CA GLN A 220 4.05 16.09 -0.42
C GLN A 220 3.31 16.20 -1.76
N ASP A 221 2.22 15.43 -1.96
CA ASP A 221 1.42 15.46 -3.19
C ASP A 221 0.04 16.07 -2.94
N PRO A 222 -0.34 17.17 -3.60
CA PRO A 222 -1.68 17.73 -3.52
C PRO A 222 -2.74 16.94 -4.30
N GLN A 223 -2.42 15.77 -4.87
CA GLN A 223 -3.39 15.01 -5.67
C GLN A 223 -4.48 14.32 -4.83
N PRO A 224 -5.73 14.29 -5.33
CA PRO A 224 -6.87 13.80 -4.58
C PRO A 224 -6.86 12.26 -4.46
N PRO A 225 -7.26 11.71 -3.29
CA PRO A 225 -7.13 10.32 -2.93
C PRO A 225 -8.26 9.45 -3.50
N ALA A 226 -8.60 9.59 -4.79
CA ALA A 226 -9.47 8.62 -5.48
C ALA A 226 -8.79 7.24 -5.70
N ILE A 227 -7.70 6.98 -4.99
CA ILE A 227 -6.84 5.80 -4.97
C ILE A 227 -7.53 4.54 -4.41
N GLN A 228 -8.60 4.69 -3.62
CA GLN A 228 -9.33 3.54 -3.10
C GLN A 228 -10.16 2.84 -4.18
N SER A 229 -10.50 3.52 -5.29
CA SER A 229 -11.12 2.87 -6.46
C SER A 229 -10.12 2.08 -7.31
N VAL A 230 -8.83 2.19 -7.00
CA VAL A 230 -7.76 1.43 -7.66
C VAL A 230 -7.45 0.20 -6.80
N PRO A 231 -7.37 -1.00 -7.38
CA PRO A 231 -6.88 -2.19 -6.68
C PRO A 231 -5.56 -1.89 -6.01
N PHE A 232 -5.36 -2.34 -4.78
CA PHE A 232 -4.15 -2.05 -4.01
C PHE A 232 -2.86 -2.35 -4.77
N GLU A 233 -2.80 -3.48 -5.48
CA GLU A 233 -1.65 -3.87 -6.30
C GLU A 233 -1.32 -2.88 -7.43
N LYS A 234 -2.29 -2.06 -7.86
CA LYS A 234 -2.13 -1.06 -8.93
C LYS A 234 -2.01 0.37 -8.40
N ARG A 235 -2.10 0.58 -7.07
CA ARG A 235 -1.97 1.90 -6.48
C ARG A 235 -0.56 2.43 -6.68
N LEU A 236 -0.45 3.71 -6.98
CA LEU A 236 0.82 4.44 -6.93
C LEU A 236 1.31 4.53 -5.48
N ILE A 237 2.54 5.00 -5.26
CA ILE A 237 3.15 5.06 -3.93
C ILE A 237 2.27 5.80 -2.90
N HIS A 238 1.72 6.96 -3.25
CA HIS A 238 0.77 7.71 -2.40
C HIS A 238 -0.51 6.91 -2.12
N GLY A 239 -0.99 6.15 -3.10
CA GLY A 239 -2.12 5.25 -2.94
C GLY A 239 -1.86 4.13 -1.93
N LEU A 240 -0.68 3.55 -1.98
CA LEU A 240 -0.25 2.52 -1.03
C LEU A 240 -0.06 3.12 0.38
N MET A 241 0.49 4.33 0.47
CA MET A 241 0.69 5.03 1.74
C MET A 241 -0.61 5.44 2.40
N ASP A 242 -1.56 6.02 1.65
CA ASP A 242 -2.89 6.30 2.17
C ASP A 242 -3.55 5.02 2.70
N THR A 243 -3.38 3.89 2.03
CA THR A 243 -3.92 2.60 2.52
C THR A 243 -3.47 2.30 3.96
N LEU A 244 -2.21 2.59 4.30
CA LEU A 244 -1.69 2.52 5.67
C LEU A 244 -2.27 3.61 6.56
N LEU A 245 -2.35 4.86 6.07
CA LEU A 245 -2.96 5.98 6.80
C LEU A 245 -4.44 5.79 7.08
N GLN A 246 -5.12 4.81 6.49
CA GLN A 246 -6.50 4.46 6.80
C GLN A 246 -6.62 3.41 7.92
N ILE A 247 -5.51 2.93 8.48
CA ILE A 247 -5.50 2.08 9.69
C ILE A 247 -5.79 2.96 10.92
N GLU A 248 -6.74 2.56 11.76
CA GLU A 248 -7.22 3.37 12.89
C GLU A 248 -6.08 3.82 13.81
N GLU A 249 -5.21 2.91 14.24
CA GLU A 249 -4.15 3.26 15.19
C GLU A 249 -3.12 4.23 14.60
N ILE A 250 -2.93 4.23 13.27
CA ILE A 250 -2.07 5.18 12.56
C ILE A 250 -2.73 6.55 12.52
N ARG A 251 -4.04 6.61 12.20
CA ARG A 251 -4.80 7.87 12.19
C ARG A 251 -4.83 8.50 13.56
N SER A 252 -5.15 7.73 14.59
CA SER A 252 -5.20 8.23 15.96
C SER A 252 -3.86 8.79 16.43
N ALA A 253 -2.75 8.19 16.01
CA ALA A 253 -1.42 8.71 16.32
C ALA A 253 -1.12 10.05 15.62
N ILE A 254 -1.59 10.22 14.38
CA ILE A 254 -1.47 11.49 13.64
C ILE A 254 -2.38 12.55 14.24
N ASP A 255 -3.64 12.22 14.54
CA ASP A 255 -4.60 13.12 15.17
C ASP A 255 -4.06 13.61 16.53
N ALA A 256 -3.52 12.69 17.35
CA ALA A 256 -2.90 13.04 18.62
C ALA A 256 -1.69 13.98 18.48
N PHE A 257 -0.91 13.85 17.39
CA PHE A 257 0.14 14.81 17.05
C PHE A 257 -0.47 16.14 16.63
N MET A 258 -1.40 16.17 15.68
CA MET A 258 -1.98 17.43 15.17
C MET A 258 -2.73 18.22 16.25
N ASP A 259 -3.33 17.55 17.23
CA ASP A 259 -4.02 18.18 18.36
C ASP A 259 -3.07 18.63 19.48
N ALA A 260 -1.80 18.22 19.46
CA ALA A 260 -0.85 18.61 20.49
C ALA A 260 -0.45 20.09 20.33
N PRO A 261 -0.19 20.81 21.44
CA PRO A 261 0.19 22.22 21.39
C PRO A 261 1.44 22.44 20.53
N GLU A 262 1.54 23.57 19.82
CA GLU A 262 2.72 23.91 18.99
C GLU A 262 4.06 23.86 19.76
N ALA A 263 4.05 24.09 21.08
CA ALA A 263 5.23 23.99 21.94
C ALA A 263 5.70 22.54 22.22
N THR A 264 4.94 21.54 21.77
CA THR A 264 5.26 20.11 21.92
C THR A 264 5.80 19.48 20.63
N HIS A 265 5.84 20.25 19.54
CA HIS A 265 6.29 19.83 18.21
C HIS A 265 7.76 20.17 17.95
#